data_AF-A0A3D3V0K6-F1
#
_entry.id   AF-A0A3D3V0K6-F1
#
_cell.length_a   1.000
_cell.length_b   1.000
_cell.length_c   1.000
_cell.angle_alpha   90.00
_cell.angle_beta   90.00
_cell.angle_gamma   90.00
#
_symmetry.space_group_name_H-M   'P 1'
#
loop_
_entity.id
_entity.type
_entity.pdbx_description
1 polymer ?
#
loop_
_entity_poly.entity_id
_entity_poly.type
_entity_poly.pdbx_seq_one_letter_code
_entity_poly.pdbx_strand_id
1 'polypeptide(L)' 'MMIEKIVDAIDIETTLLCKDEEDAKNTAVQYLKSLGFNDVDVVFVEHNGFAARIRLRAYVFRPGDRYAWIFGGDAR' A
#
# COMPACT_ATOMS: atom_id res chain seq x y z
N MET A 1 -5.66 -20.93 -12.31
CA MET A 1 -4.98 -20.28 -13.47
C MET A 1 -3.82 -19.43 -12.97
N MET A 2 -2.84 -19.07 -13.82
CA MET A 2 -1.64 -18.27 -13.43
C MET A 2 -1.98 -17.00 -12.62
N ILE A 3 -3.10 -16.34 -12.94
CA ILE A 3 -3.57 -15.11 -12.28
C ILE A 3 -3.90 -15.30 -10.78
N GLU A 4 -4.33 -16.49 -10.35
CA GLU A 4 -4.64 -16.79 -8.94
C GLU A 4 -3.39 -16.91 -8.06
N LYS A 5 -2.21 -16.97 -8.69
CA LYS A 5 -0.91 -17.01 -8.01
C LYS A 5 -0.23 -15.64 -7.97
N ILE A 6 -0.84 -14.61 -8.55
CA ILE A 6 -0.30 -13.26 -8.63
C ILE A 6 -1.00 -12.40 -7.57
N VAL A 7 -0.21 -11.72 -6.74
CA VAL A 7 -0.67 -10.62 -5.88
C VAL A 7 -0.37 -9.33 -6.63
N ASP A 8 -1.40 -8.59 -7.02
CA ASP A 8 -1.20 -7.30 -7.68
C ASP A 8 -1.09 -6.21 -6.62
N ALA A 9 0.09 -5.63 -6.50
CA ALA A 9 0.39 -4.63 -5.49
C ALA A 9 1.46 -3.64 -5.95
N ILE A 10 1.37 -2.43 -5.41
CA ILE A 10 2.31 -1.33 -5.67
C ILE A 10 3.05 -1.04 -4.37
N ASP A 11 4.38 -1.12 -4.44
CA ASP A 11 5.22 -0.71 -3.34
C ASP A 11 5.62 0.76 -3.51
N ILE A 12 5.38 1.56 -2.48
CA ILE A 12 5.76 2.97 -2.41
C ILE A 12 6.75 3.13 -1.28
N GLU A 13 7.94 3.63 -1.60
CA GLU A 13 8.94 4.04 -0.63
C GLU A 13 9.05 5.56 -0.59
N THR A 14 9.10 6.13 0.60
CA THR A 14 9.26 7.57 0.80
C THR A 14 9.95 7.86 2.14
N THR A 15 10.30 9.13 2.35
CA THR A 15 10.85 9.63 3.61
C THR A 15 9.92 10.70 4.17
N LEU A 16 9.54 10.55 5.44
CA LEU A 16 8.65 11.48 6.14
C LEU A 16 9.39 12.15 7.29
N LEU A 17 9.26 13.48 7.42
CA LEU A 17 9.58 14.15 8.68
C LEU A 17 8.53 13.75 9.71
N CYS A 18 8.97 13.22 10.84
CA CYS A 18 8.08 12.66 11.87
C CYS A 18 8.80 12.54 13.21
N LYS A 19 8.02 12.51 14.29
CA LYS A 19 8.57 12.42 15.65
C LYS A 19 9.11 11.02 16.00
N ASP A 20 8.46 9.98 15.48
CA ASP A 20 8.74 8.57 15.79
C ASP A 20 8.17 7.67 14.67
N GLU A 21 8.40 6.35 14.75
CA GLU A 21 7.88 5.40 13.76
C GLU A 21 6.35 5.30 13.74
N GLU A 22 5.68 5.56 14.85
CA GLU A 22 4.22 5.47 14.93
C GLU A 22 3.58 6.62 14.14
N ASP A 23 4.11 7.83 14.29
CA ASP A 23 3.75 8.99 13.48
C ASP A 23 4.02 8.76 11.99
N ALA A 24 5.18 8.16 11.66
CA ALA A 24 5.51 7.78 10.29
C ALA A 24 4.46 6.81 9.70
N LYS A 25 4.12 5.74 10.44
CA LYS A 25 3.14 4.73 10.02
C LYS A 25 1.76 5.36 9.78
N ASN A 26 1.28 6.14 10.76
CA ASN A 26 -0.02 6.78 10.68
C ASN A 26 -0.09 7.75 9.50
N THR A 27 0.92 8.61 9.36
CA THR A 27 0.99 9.60 8.27
C THR A 27 1.06 8.92 6.90
N ALA A 28 1.91 7.89 6.76
CA ALA A 28 2.09 7.20 5.50
C ALA A 28 0.85 6.41 5.05
N VAL A 29 0.14 5.78 5.98
CA VAL A 29 -1.14 5.10 5.67
C VAL A 29 -2.19 6.11 5.22
N GLN A 30 -2.30 7.27 5.89
CA GLN A 30 -3.22 8.32 5.47
C GLN A 30 -2.85 8.91 4.09
N TYR A 31 -1.56 9.04 3.80
CA TYR A 31 -1.08 9.44 2.48
C TYR A 31 -1.50 8.47 1.38
N LEU A 32 -1.32 7.16 1.55
CA LEU A 32 -1.77 6.20 0.51
C LEU A 32 -3.30 6.17 0.39
N LYS A 33 -4.02 6.31 1.51
CA LYS A 33 -5.49 6.45 1.48
C LYS A 33 -5.94 7.68 0.71
N SER A 34 -5.24 8.81 0.84
CA SER A 34 -5.58 10.03 0.08
C SER A 34 -5.30 9.90 -1.42
N LEU A 35 -4.43 8.97 -1.82
CA LEU A 35 -4.22 8.57 -3.22
C LEU A 35 -5.27 7.57 -3.75
N GLY A 36 -6.21 7.13 -2.92
CA GLY A 36 -7.28 6.21 -3.30
C GLY A 36 -7.00 4.73 -3.02
N PHE A 37 -5.88 4.40 -2.35
CA PHE A 37 -5.61 3.02 -1.94
C PHE A 37 -6.35 2.69 -0.64
N ASN A 38 -7.19 1.65 -0.69
CA ASN A 38 -8.00 1.23 0.47
C ASN A 38 -7.36 0.09 1.27
N ASP A 39 -6.46 -0.66 0.67
CA ASP A 39 -5.78 -1.81 1.25
C ASP A 39 -4.27 -1.60 1.21
N VAL A 40 -3.70 -1.31 2.38
CA VAL A 40 -2.32 -0.83 2.52
C VAL A 40 -1.66 -1.45 3.75
N ASP A 41 -0.49 -2.05 3.54
CA ASP A 41 0.38 -2.55 4.61
C ASP A 41 1.65 -1.70 4.71
N VAL A 42 2.13 -1.44 5.93
CA VAL A 42 3.50 -0.94 6.15
C VAL A 42 4.44 -2.15 6.18
N VAL A 43 5.34 -2.25 5.20
CA VAL A 43 6.26 -3.40 5.05
C VAL A 43 7.67 -3.11 5.56
N PHE A 44 8.02 -1.83 5.72
CA PHE A 44 9.28 -1.40 6.31
C PHE A 44 9.12 0.00 6.91
N VAL A 45 9.76 0.24 8.05
CA VAL A 45 9.95 1.57 8.62
C VAL A 45 11.30 1.61 9.32
N GLU A 46 11.99 2.74 9.24
CA GLU A 46 13.19 3.01 10.03
C GLU A 46 13.25 4.51 10.31
N HIS A 47 13.21 4.88 11.59
CA HIS A 47 13.34 6.28 12.03
C HIS A 47 14.79 6.60 12.43
N ASN A 48 15.29 7.76 12.00
CA ASN A 48 16.68 8.19 12.21
C ASN A 48 16.82 9.44 13.10
N GLY A 49 15.80 9.73 13.92
CA GLY A 49 15.78 10.84 14.88
C GLY A 49 14.97 12.05 14.43
N PHE A 50 14.90 12.35 13.12
CA PHE A 50 14.11 13.46 12.59
C PHE A 50 13.22 13.09 11.40
N ALA A 51 13.47 11.93 10.78
CA ALA A 51 12.69 11.42 9.69
C ALA A 51 12.60 9.89 9.76
N ALA A 52 11.64 9.33 9.03
CA ALA A 52 11.56 7.89 8.81
C ALA A 52 11.56 7.58 7.32
N ARG A 53 12.40 6.62 6.91
CA ARG A 53 12.25 5.93 5.64
C ARG A 53 11.18 4.87 5.83
N ILE A 54 10.13 4.92 5.01
CA ILE A 54 8.98 4.03 5.13
C ILE A 54 8.63 3.45 3.77
N ARG A 55 8.32 2.15 3.75
CA ARG A 55 7.79 1.44 2.58
C ARG A 55 6.42 0.90 2.89
N LEU A 56 5.49 1.20 2.00
CA LEU A 56 4.12 0.71 2.05
C LEU A 56 3.85 -0.15 0.82
N ARG A 57 2.95 -1.12 0.99
CA ARG A 57 2.41 -1.94 -0.08
C ARG A 57 0.93 -1.66 -0.19
N ALA A 58 0.49 -1.07 -1.29
CA ALA A 58 -0.91 -0.96 -1.64
C ALA A 58 -1.32 -2.16 -2.48
N TYR A 59 -2.30 -2.94 -2.03
CA TYR A 59 -2.84 -4.05 -2.83
C TYR A 59 -3.90 -3.50 -3.78
N VAL A 60 -3.73 -3.81 -5.06
CA VAL A 60 -4.71 -3.50 -6.10
C VAL A 60 -5.69 -4.67 -6.21
N PHE A 61 -5.18 -5.91 -6.19
CA PHE A 61 -5.98 -7.13 -6.16
C PHE A 61 -5.30 -8.20 -5.30
N ARG A 62 -6.00 -8.73 -4.29
CA ARG A 62 -5.52 -9.89 -3.55
C ARG A 62 -5.86 -11.20 -4.29
N PRO A 63 -5.08 -12.28 -4.10
CA PRO A 63 -5.47 -13.61 -4.57
C PRO A 63 -6.83 -14.00 -3.99
N GLY A 64 -7.85 -14.14 -4.85
CA GLY A 64 -9.24 -14.37 -4.46
C GLY A 64 -10.18 -13.19 -4.76
N ASP A 65 -9.64 -11.98 -4.99
CA ASP A 65 -10.41 -10.88 -5.56
C ASP A 65 -10.73 -11.15 -7.03
N ARG A 66 -11.93 -10.75 -7.45
CA ARG A 66 -12.35 -10.85 -8.84
C ARG A 66 -11.87 -9.62 -9.60
N TYR A 67 -10.93 -9.83 -10.52
CA TYR A 67 -10.59 -8.84 -11.54
C TYR A 67 -11.83 -8.58 -12.42
N ALA A 68 -12.61 -7.54 -12.13
CA ALA A 68 -13.86 -7.24 -12.84
C ALA A 68 -13.66 -7.19 -14.37
N TRP A 69 -12.55 -6.59 -14.82
CA TRP A 69 -12.21 -6.46 -16.25
C TRP A 69 -11.82 -7.78 -16.94
N ILE A 70 -11.29 -8.78 -16.22
CA ILE A 70 -10.93 -10.08 -16.81
C ILE A 70 -12.19 -10.92 -17.10
N PHE A 71 -13.22 -10.78 -16.26
CA PHE A 71 -14.44 -11.56 -16.36
C PHE A 71 -15.61 -10.80 -17.00
N GLY A 72 -15.33 -9.69 -17.68
CA GLY A 72 -16.32 -8.91 -18.44
C GLY A 72 -17.32 -8.14 -17.58
N GLY A 73 -17.01 -7.90 -16.31
CA GLY A 73 -17.80 -7.02 -15.45
C GLY A 73 -17.33 -5.58 -15.61
N ASP A 74 -18.22 -4.69 -16.04
CA ASP A 74 -18.06 -3.26 -15.84
C ASP A 74 -17.68 -3.03 -14.36
N ALA A 75 -16.50 -2.48 -14.12
CA ALA A 75 -16.11 -1.99 -12.80
C ALA A 75 -16.97 -0.77 -12.50
N ARG A 76 -18.15 -0.99 -11.91
CA ARG A 76 -19.02 0.04 -11.34
C ARG A 76 -19.11 -0.15 -9.84
#